data_AF-A0A1F0IY55-F1
#
_entry.id   AF-A0A1F0IY55-F1
#
_cell.length_a   1.000
_cell.length_b   1.000
_cell.length_c   1.000
_cell.angle_alpha   90.00
_cell.angle_beta   90.00
_cell.angle_gamma   90.00
#
_symmetry.space_group_name_H-M   'P 1'
#
loop_
_entity.id
_entity.type
_entity.pdbx_description
1 polymer ?
#
loop_
_entity_poly.entity_id
_entity_poly.type
_entity_poly.pdbx_seq_one_letter_code
_entity_poly.pdbx_strand_id
1 'polypeptide(L)'
;VKSKCCGIKEEYNCHLDPDIRGAIKDRPTGWKPTFGQEKTALRHLQKQGVGIGDLFLFFGWFKQTEYIAGQLRYKKDALDWHVIYGYLQIGEIIDTPTNIPAWLNGHPHAKMERWNSPNVIYTASSKLSFLPQLPGAGCLQFSNGLVLTKEKCSRRVWNLPDFFRQIPISYNANSWKEDCFISAAKGQEFVFEANDNALEWIKDIVQ
;
A
#
# COMPACT_ATOMS: atom_id res chain seq x y z
N VAL A 1 16.49 33.19 -8.55
CA VAL A 1 15.66 32.20 -7.82
C VAL A 1 15.95 30.83 -8.39
N LYS A 2 16.80 30.02 -7.72
CA LYS A 2 17.11 28.65 -8.18
C LYS A 2 16.08 27.72 -7.53
N SER A 3 15.08 27.27 -8.28
CA SER A 3 14.27 26.13 -7.84
C SER A 3 15.16 24.90 -7.88
N LYS A 4 15.36 24.29 -6.72
CA LYS A 4 16.07 23.02 -6.60
C LYS A 4 15.03 21.93 -6.85
N CYS A 5 14.67 21.70 -8.11
CA CYS A 5 14.07 20.41 -8.47
C CYS A 5 15.13 19.36 -8.14
N CYS A 6 14.81 18.43 -7.23
CA CYS A 6 15.63 17.24 -7.02
C CYS A 6 15.92 16.61 -8.38
N GLY A 7 17.20 16.43 -8.69
CA GLY A 7 17.66 15.94 -9.99
C GLY A 7 17.18 14.51 -10.23
N ILE A 8 16.04 14.37 -10.89
CA ILE A 8 15.64 13.14 -11.56
C ILE A 8 16.47 13.09 -12.84
N LYS A 9 17.63 12.46 -12.79
CA LYS A 9 18.38 12.04 -13.98
C LYS A 9 17.52 11.10 -14.85
N GLU A 10 17.74 11.08 -16.16
CA GLU A 10 17.05 10.20 -17.13
C GLU A 10 17.09 8.70 -16.75
N GLU A 11 18.07 8.28 -15.96
CA GLU A 11 18.25 6.90 -15.50
C GLU A 11 17.35 6.49 -14.31
N TYR A 12 16.68 7.44 -13.62
CA TYR A 12 15.77 7.11 -12.54
C TYR A 12 14.43 6.63 -13.10
N ASN A 13 14.32 5.32 -13.25
CA ASN A 13 13.05 4.68 -13.52
C ASN A 13 12.20 4.66 -12.24
N CYS A 14 11.14 5.47 -12.19
CA CYS A 14 10.08 5.28 -11.19
C CYS A 14 9.26 4.06 -11.58
N HIS A 15 9.26 3.06 -10.71
CA HIS A 15 8.42 1.89 -10.86
C HIS A 15 7.05 2.16 -10.22
N LEU A 16 5.98 1.87 -10.96
CA LEU A 16 4.63 1.84 -10.39
C LEU A 16 4.51 0.53 -9.63
N ASP A 17 4.80 0.54 -8.33
CA ASP A 17 4.61 -0.61 -7.45
C ASP A 17 4.17 -0.10 -6.07
N PRO A 18 2.93 -0.37 -5.62
CA PRO A 18 1.93 -1.21 -6.29
C PRO A 18 1.38 -0.58 -7.59
N ASP A 19 1.27 -1.39 -8.65
CA ASP A 19 0.69 -0.99 -9.93
C ASP A 19 -0.84 -1.14 -9.89
N ILE A 20 -1.52 -0.27 -9.14
CA ILE A 20 -2.99 -0.30 -8.96
C ILE A 20 -3.74 0.78 -9.76
N ARG A 21 -3.02 1.61 -10.53
CA ARG A 21 -3.59 2.79 -11.20
C ARG A 21 -3.68 2.60 -12.71
N GLY A 22 -4.77 2.01 -13.20
CA GLY A 22 -4.95 1.71 -14.63
C GLY A 22 -4.72 2.91 -15.56
N ALA A 23 -5.18 4.11 -15.19
CA ALA A 23 -5.20 5.29 -16.05
C ALA A 23 -3.85 6.02 -16.26
N ILE A 24 -2.74 5.59 -15.64
CA ILE A 24 -1.46 6.33 -15.71
C ILE A 24 -0.74 6.16 -17.05
N LYS A 25 -0.96 5.05 -17.75
CA LYS A 25 -0.30 4.71 -19.02
C LYS A 25 -1.11 3.69 -19.80
N ASP A 26 -0.78 3.53 -21.07
CA ASP A 26 -1.34 2.44 -21.89
C ASP A 26 -1.01 1.09 -21.26
N ARG A 27 -2.04 0.24 -21.17
CA ARG A 27 -1.96 -1.06 -20.50
C ARG A 27 -1.94 -2.19 -21.53
N PRO A 28 -1.02 -3.17 -21.39
CA PRO A 28 -1.05 -4.36 -22.24
C PRO A 28 -2.35 -5.14 -22.02
N THR A 29 -2.79 -5.85 -23.06
CA THR A 29 -3.94 -6.75 -22.97
C THR A 29 -3.75 -7.76 -21.83
N GLY A 30 -4.77 -7.90 -20.98
CA GLY A 30 -4.73 -8.79 -19.82
C GLY A 30 -4.05 -8.22 -18.58
N TRP A 31 -3.65 -6.93 -18.59
CA TRP A 31 -3.14 -6.25 -17.41
C TRP A 31 -4.11 -6.39 -16.23
N LYS A 32 -3.56 -6.76 -15.08
CA LYS A 32 -4.23 -6.73 -13.78
C LYS A 32 -3.46 -5.82 -12.83
N PRO A 33 -4.13 -5.21 -11.84
CA PRO A 33 -3.43 -4.55 -10.74
C PRO A 33 -2.48 -5.51 -10.03
N THR A 34 -1.25 -5.07 -9.74
CA THR A 34 -0.22 -5.93 -9.14
C THR A 34 0.59 -5.26 -8.05
N PHE A 35 1.21 -6.07 -7.21
CA PHE A 35 2.14 -5.65 -6.18
C PHE A 35 3.32 -6.62 -6.07
N GLY A 36 4.54 -6.09 -6.17
CA GLY A 36 5.78 -6.84 -6.03
C GLY A 36 6.31 -6.84 -4.60
N GLN A 37 6.88 -7.97 -4.16
CA GLN A 37 7.56 -8.08 -2.87
C GLN A 37 8.84 -8.91 -3.00
N GLU A 38 9.89 -8.51 -2.29
CA GLU A 38 11.19 -9.21 -2.30
C GLU A 38 11.84 -9.26 -0.91
N LYS A 39 12.79 -10.20 -0.74
CA LYS A 39 13.71 -10.27 0.40
C LYS A 39 12.99 -10.32 1.76
N THR A 40 13.37 -9.45 2.70
CA THR A 40 12.91 -9.48 4.10
C THR A 40 11.42 -9.21 4.23
N ALA A 41 10.88 -8.30 3.41
CA ALA A 41 9.46 -7.96 3.44
C ALA A 41 8.62 -9.15 2.96
N LEU A 42 9.02 -9.81 1.86
CA LEU A 42 8.39 -11.06 1.41
C LEU A 42 8.47 -12.17 2.46
N ARG A 43 9.64 -12.41 3.06
CA ARG A 43 9.81 -13.44 4.10
C ARG A 43 8.89 -13.20 5.30
N HIS A 44 8.65 -11.93 5.66
CA HIS A 44 7.71 -11.58 6.71
C HIS A 44 6.28 -11.94 6.32
N LEU A 45 5.83 -11.52 5.14
CA LEU A 45 4.49 -11.87 4.63
C LEU A 45 4.28 -13.39 4.59
N GLN A 46 5.26 -14.14 4.09
CA GLN A 46 5.24 -15.61 4.09
C GLN A 46 5.17 -16.19 5.50
N LYS A 47 5.94 -15.66 6.46
CA LYS A 47 5.90 -16.08 7.87
C LYS A 47 4.54 -15.79 8.52
N GLN A 48 3.86 -14.73 8.09
CA GLN A 48 2.51 -14.40 8.55
C GLN A 48 1.40 -15.16 7.81
N GLY A 49 1.75 -16.02 6.84
CA GLY A 49 0.76 -16.82 6.11
C GLY A 49 -0.03 -16.04 5.06
N VAL A 50 0.43 -14.85 4.65
CA VAL A 50 -0.28 -14.01 3.68
C VAL A 50 -0.39 -14.73 2.33
N GLY A 51 -1.62 -14.86 1.84
CA GLY A 51 -1.98 -15.68 0.69
C GLY A 51 -3.21 -15.20 -0.09
N ILE A 52 -3.70 -16.06 -0.99
CA ILE A 52 -4.88 -15.77 -1.82
C ILE A 52 -6.09 -15.46 -0.92
N GLY A 53 -6.79 -14.37 -1.22
CA GLY A 53 -7.96 -13.88 -0.47
C GLY A 53 -7.64 -12.75 0.52
N ASP A 54 -6.38 -12.61 0.94
CA ASP A 54 -5.98 -11.54 1.86
C ASP A 54 -5.97 -10.17 1.17
N LEU A 55 -6.10 -9.12 1.99
CA LEU A 55 -6.20 -7.73 1.53
C LEU A 55 -4.97 -6.92 1.94
N PHE A 56 -4.28 -6.35 0.97
CA PHE A 56 -3.34 -5.26 1.21
C PHE A 56 -4.09 -3.92 1.30
N LEU A 57 -3.80 -3.15 2.34
CA LEU A 57 -4.11 -1.73 2.44
C LEU A 57 -2.83 -0.93 2.31
N PHE A 58 -2.68 -0.19 1.22
CA PHE A 58 -1.49 0.60 0.95
C PHE A 58 -1.62 1.98 1.60
N PHE A 59 -0.67 2.32 2.45
CA PHE A 59 -0.56 3.67 3.03
C PHE A 59 0.77 4.31 2.66
N GLY A 60 0.82 5.64 2.71
CA GLY A 60 2.01 6.42 2.38
C GLY A 60 2.14 7.67 3.21
N TRP A 61 3.31 8.30 3.15
CA TRP A 61 3.56 9.61 3.76
C TRP A 61 3.14 10.73 2.81
N PHE A 62 2.15 11.50 3.24
CA PHE A 62 1.64 12.66 2.52
C PHE A 62 1.76 13.93 3.36
N LYS A 63 1.77 15.07 2.67
CA LYS A 63 1.69 16.41 3.26
C LYS A 63 0.78 17.27 2.38
N GLN A 64 -0.10 18.04 3.01
CA GLN A 64 -1.04 18.88 2.27
C GLN A 64 -0.32 19.88 1.35
N THR A 65 -0.79 19.96 0.12
CA THR A 65 -0.31 20.92 -0.89
C THR A 65 -1.36 21.97 -1.19
N GLU A 66 -0.90 23.15 -1.60
CA GLU A 66 -1.71 24.24 -2.12
C GLU A 66 -1.18 24.63 -3.51
N TYR A 67 -2.06 25.11 -4.37
CA TYR A 67 -1.71 25.60 -5.69
C TYR A 67 -1.77 27.13 -5.69
N ILE A 68 -0.62 27.78 -5.75
CA ILE A 68 -0.51 29.25 -5.68
C ILE A 68 0.35 29.73 -6.83
N ALA A 69 -0.17 30.69 -7.60
CA ALA A 69 0.50 31.31 -8.74
C ALA A 69 1.04 30.27 -9.76
N GLY A 70 0.25 29.24 -10.09
CA GLY A 70 0.64 28.22 -11.06
C GLY A 70 1.62 27.17 -10.53
N GLN A 71 1.93 27.18 -9.23
CA GLN A 71 2.88 26.26 -8.62
C GLN A 71 2.23 25.46 -7.50
N LEU A 72 2.41 24.13 -7.56
CA LEU A 72 2.07 23.24 -6.46
C LEU A 72 3.18 23.35 -5.41
N ARG A 73 2.80 23.69 -4.17
CA ARG A 73 3.73 23.77 -3.04
C ARG A 73 3.11 23.15 -1.80
N TYR A 74 3.92 22.73 -0.85
CA TYR A 74 3.40 22.32 0.46
C TYR A 74 2.80 23.52 1.17
N LYS A 75 1.62 23.32 1.75
CA LYS A 75 1.00 24.33 2.60
C LYS A 75 1.89 24.56 3.82
N LYS A 76 2.15 25.83 4.12
CA LYS A 76 2.92 26.21 5.31
C LYS A 76 2.20 25.66 6.56
N ASP A 77 2.98 25.10 7.49
CA ASP A 77 2.48 24.52 8.74
C ASP A 77 1.57 23.27 8.59
N ALA A 78 1.47 22.70 7.38
CA ALA A 78 0.78 21.42 7.20
C ALA A 78 1.55 20.28 7.88
N LEU A 79 0.79 19.42 8.56
CA LEU A 79 1.29 18.22 9.22
C LEU A 79 1.61 17.12 8.20
N ASP A 80 2.49 16.21 8.61
CA ASP A 80 2.76 14.97 7.88
C ASP A 80 1.74 13.90 8.29
N TRP A 81 1.17 13.21 7.30
CA TRP A 81 0.18 12.16 7.51
C TRP A 81 0.61 10.84 6.90
N HIS A 82 0.28 9.75 7.60
CA HIS A 82 0.11 8.44 6.99
C HIS A 82 -1.35 8.32 6.54
N VAL A 83 -1.54 8.05 5.25
CA VAL A 83 -2.88 7.98 4.64
C VAL A 83 -2.97 6.71 3.81
N ILE A 84 -4.04 5.94 3.98
CA ILE A 84 -4.37 4.80 3.11
C ILE A 84 -4.80 5.37 1.76
N TYR A 85 -4.14 4.96 0.68
CA TYR A 85 -4.39 5.49 -0.66
C TYR A 85 -4.91 4.44 -1.65
N GLY A 86 -4.91 3.17 -1.27
CA GLY A 86 -5.38 2.11 -2.15
C GLY A 86 -5.40 0.75 -1.47
N TYR A 87 -5.94 -0.22 -2.20
CA TYR A 87 -6.06 -1.60 -1.74
C TYR A 87 -5.83 -2.58 -2.88
N LEU A 88 -5.49 -3.82 -2.52
CA LEU A 88 -5.41 -4.97 -3.42
C LEU A 88 -5.73 -6.25 -2.65
N GLN A 89 -6.80 -6.95 -3.03
CA GLN A 89 -7.07 -8.31 -2.58
C GLN A 89 -6.35 -9.29 -3.48
N ILE A 90 -5.60 -10.22 -2.89
CA ILE A 90 -4.78 -11.19 -3.62
C ILE A 90 -5.69 -12.19 -4.33
N GLY A 91 -5.60 -12.22 -5.66
CA GLY A 91 -6.26 -13.21 -6.51
C GLY A 91 -5.32 -14.32 -6.96
N GLU A 92 -4.09 -13.98 -7.35
CA GLU A 92 -3.06 -14.96 -7.74
C GLU A 92 -1.70 -14.54 -7.17
N ILE A 93 -0.82 -15.53 -7.00
CA ILE A 93 0.55 -15.37 -6.52
C ILE A 93 1.48 -15.96 -7.57
N ILE A 94 2.38 -15.15 -8.10
CA ILE A 94 3.43 -15.58 -9.04
C ILE A 94 4.75 -15.56 -8.27
N ASP A 95 5.26 -16.73 -7.93
CA ASP A 95 6.46 -16.95 -7.12
C ASP A 95 7.56 -17.73 -7.86
N THR A 96 7.42 -17.86 -9.18
CA THR A 96 8.41 -18.49 -10.07
C THR A 96 8.68 -17.62 -11.31
N PRO A 97 9.93 -17.59 -11.79
CA PRO A 97 10.28 -16.85 -13.01
C PRO A 97 9.84 -17.54 -14.31
N THR A 98 9.45 -18.82 -14.28
CA THR A 98 9.29 -19.63 -15.51
C THR A 98 8.02 -19.35 -16.30
N ASN A 99 6.97 -18.81 -15.66
CA ASN A 99 5.65 -18.63 -16.27
C ASN A 99 5.09 -17.22 -16.01
N ILE A 100 5.94 -16.20 -16.03
CA ILE A 100 5.48 -14.81 -15.87
C ILE A 100 4.65 -14.42 -17.09
N PRO A 101 3.38 -14.01 -16.92
CA PRO A 101 2.54 -13.55 -18.02
C PRO A 101 3.18 -12.41 -18.82
N ALA A 102 3.02 -12.43 -20.14
CA ALA A 102 3.65 -11.43 -21.02
C ALA A 102 3.28 -9.97 -20.68
N TRP A 103 2.09 -9.73 -20.15
CA TRP A 103 1.65 -8.40 -19.71
C TRP A 103 2.43 -7.87 -18.50
N LEU A 104 3.14 -8.74 -17.76
CA LEU A 104 4.03 -8.38 -16.66
C LEU A 104 5.48 -8.13 -17.08
N ASN A 105 5.86 -8.32 -18.35
CA ASN A 105 7.26 -8.18 -18.79
C ASN A 105 7.89 -6.81 -18.46
N GLY A 106 7.08 -5.74 -18.38
CA GLY A 106 7.53 -4.40 -17.99
C GLY A 106 7.61 -4.17 -16.47
N HIS A 107 7.15 -5.10 -15.65
CA HIS A 107 7.13 -4.98 -14.19
C HIS A 107 8.53 -5.24 -13.60
N PRO A 108 8.98 -4.48 -12.58
CA PRO A 108 10.34 -4.64 -12.03
C PRO A 108 10.61 -6.06 -11.52
N HIS A 109 9.61 -6.66 -10.89
CA HIS A 109 9.67 -8.01 -10.31
C HIS A 109 9.57 -9.12 -11.37
N ALA A 110 9.31 -8.81 -12.63
CA ALA A 110 9.33 -9.79 -13.72
C ALA A 110 10.74 -10.03 -14.29
N LYS A 111 11.70 -9.16 -13.98
CA LYS A 111 13.07 -9.25 -14.47
C LYS A 111 13.79 -10.44 -13.83
N MET A 112 14.42 -11.28 -14.64
CA MET A 112 15.06 -12.54 -14.20
C MET A 112 16.09 -12.32 -13.08
N GLU A 113 16.81 -11.20 -13.11
CA GLU A 113 17.84 -10.89 -12.12
C GLU A 113 17.28 -10.69 -10.70
N ARG A 114 15.99 -10.36 -10.57
CA ARG A 114 15.30 -10.22 -9.28
C ARG A 114 15.03 -11.56 -8.60
N TRP A 115 15.02 -12.65 -9.37
CA TRP A 115 14.73 -14.00 -8.90
C TRP A 115 15.95 -14.75 -8.33
N ASN A 116 17.12 -14.09 -8.26
CA ASN A 116 18.29 -14.56 -7.51
C ASN A 116 18.10 -14.50 -5.98
N SER A 117 16.94 -14.02 -5.53
CA SER A 117 16.51 -13.94 -4.14
C SER A 117 14.99 -14.14 -4.08
N PRO A 118 14.40 -14.42 -2.90
CA PRO A 118 12.95 -14.53 -2.78
C PRO A 118 12.26 -13.29 -3.36
N ASN A 119 11.36 -13.55 -4.30
CA ASN A 119 10.65 -12.55 -5.08
C ASN A 119 9.23 -13.08 -5.35
N VAL A 120 8.24 -12.19 -5.41
CA VAL A 120 6.86 -12.56 -5.72
C VAL A 120 6.15 -11.40 -6.40
N ILE A 121 5.14 -11.73 -7.21
CA ILE A 121 4.18 -10.77 -7.74
C ILE A 121 2.78 -11.23 -7.32
N TYR A 122 2.11 -10.42 -6.52
CA TYR A 122 0.69 -10.58 -6.21
C TYR A 122 -0.13 -9.92 -7.32
N THR A 123 -1.12 -10.62 -7.86
CA THR A 123 -2.10 -10.05 -8.78
C THR A 123 -3.45 -9.92 -8.08
N ALA A 124 -4.18 -8.85 -8.39
CA ALA A 124 -5.48 -8.61 -7.78
C ALA A 124 -6.53 -9.64 -8.20
N SER A 125 -7.43 -9.98 -7.28
CA SER A 125 -8.70 -10.62 -7.63
C SER A 125 -9.52 -9.70 -8.53
N SER A 126 -10.44 -10.27 -9.32
CA SER A 126 -11.30 -9.47 -10.20
C SER A 126 -12.22 -8.53 -9.40
N LYS A 127 -12.68 -8.99 -8.23
CA LYS A 127 -13.63 -8.32 -7.35
C LYS A 127 -13.28 -8.62 -5.89
N LEU A 128 -13.61 -7.70 -4.98
CA LEU A 128 -13.49 -7.99 -3.54
C LEU A 128 -14.45 -9.11 -3.14
N SER A 129 -13.96 -10.10 -2.38
CA SER A 129 -14.78 -11.23 -1.91
C SER A 129 -15.91 -10.79 -0.97
N PHE A 130 -15.68 -9.74 -0.18
CA PHE A 130 -16.62 -9.22 0.82
C PHE A 130 -17.45 -8.01 0.32
N LEU A 131 -17.11 -7.45 -0.86
CA LEU A 131 -17.87 -6.40 -1.56
C LEU A 131 -17.79 -6.64 -3.08
N PRO A 132 -18.53 -7.63 -3.64
CA PRO A 132 -18.40 -8.05 -5.04
C PRO A 132 -18.82 -6.99 -6.08
N GLN A 133 -19.39 -5.86 -5.64
CA GLN A 133 -19.66 -4.70 -6.46
C GLN A 133 -18.41 -3.85 -6.75
N LEU A 134 -17.35 -4.00 -5.95
CA LEU A 134 -16.08 -3.28 -6.11
C LEU A 134 -15.01 -4.17 -6.78
N PRO A 135 -14.09 -3.57 -7.56
CA PRO A 135 -12.94 -4.28 -8.11
C PRO A 135 -12.03 -4.79 -6.99
N GLY A 136 -11.27 -5.86 -7.22
CA GLY A 136 -10.36 -6.42 -6.20
C GLY A 136 -9.16 -5.53 -5.87
N ALA A 137 -8.93 -4.45 -6.61
CA ALA A 137 -7.94 -3.44 -6.28
C ALA A 137 -8.38 -2.05 -6.78
N GLY A 138 -7.92 -1.00 -6.10
CA GLY A 138 -8.29 0.36 -6.46
C GLY A 138 -7.50 1.42 -5.70
N CYS A 139 -7.54 2.64 -6.23
CA CYS A 139 -7.10 3.84 -5.51
C CYS A 139 -8.29 4.52 -4.85
N LEU A 140 -8.07 5.00 -3.64
CA LEU A 140 -9.10 5.65 -2.84
C LEU A 140 -9.04 7.16 -3.02
N GLN A 141 -10.22 7.79 -3.04
CA GLN A 141 -10.31 9.25 -2.98
C GLN A 141 -10.04 9.69 -1.54
N PHE A 142 -9.27 10.76 -1.38
CA PHE A 142 -8.90 11.24 -0.07
C PHE A 142 -10.14 11.60 0.78
N SER A 143 -10.18 11.07 1.99
CA SER A 143 -11.15 11.43 3.04
C SER A 143 -10.46 11.35 4.41
N ASN A 144 -11.04 11.99 5.42
CA ASN A 144 -10.49 11.93 6.77
C ASN A 144 -10.47 10.50 7.35
N GLY A 145 -11.37 9.62 6.90
CA GLY A 145 -11.41 8.21 7.34
C GLY A 145 -10.20 7.39 6.89
N LEU A 146 -9.45 7.86 5.88
CA LEU A 146 -8.24 7.21 5.39
C LEU A 146 -6.97 7.65 6.13
N VAL A 147 -7.07 8.68 6.98
CA VAL A 147 -5.92 9.22 7.71
C VAL A 147 -5.65 8.35 8.92
N LEU A 148 -4.52 7.64 8.88
CA LEU A 148 -4.05 6.85 10.02
C LEU A 148 -3.50 7.77 11.12
N THR A 149 -2.84 8.86 10.76
CA THR A 149 -2.19 9.75 11.73
C THR A 149 -3.20 10.44 12.65
N LYS A 150 -2.95 10.34 13.96
CA LYS A 150 -3.73 11.05 14.98
C LYS A 150 -3.53 12.56 14.86
N GLU A 151 -4.63 13.30 15.00
CA GLU A 151 -4.62 14.76 14.86
C GLU A 151 -3.59 15.40 15.80
N LYS A 152 -2.86 16.42 15.29
CA LYS A 152 -1.81 17.16 16.01
C LYS A 152 -0.66 16.30 16.57
N CYS A 153 -0.55 15.03 16.17
CA CYS A 153 0.53 14.13 16.56
C CYS A 153 1.54 13.94 15.42
N SER A 154 2.67 13.30 15.72
CA SER A 154 3.59 12.86 14.67
C SER A 154 2.97 11.74 13.83
N ARG A 155 3.38 11.60 12.56
CA ARG A 155 2.85 10.59 11.63
C ARG A 155 2.92 9.14 12.10
N ARG A 156 3.80 8.84 13.08
CA ARG A 156 3.95 7.50 13.68
C ARG A 156 2.88 7.18 14.72
N VAL A 157 2.13 8.19 15.18
CA VAL A 157 1.03 8.02 16.13
C VAL A 157 -0.24 7.83 15.31
N TRP A 158 -0.77 6.61 15.32
CA TRP A 158 -1.96 6.24 14.57
C TRP A 158 -3.21 6.25 15.44
N ASN A 159 -4.31 6.71 14.86
CA ASN A 159 -5.65 6.73 15.43
C ASN A 159 -6.45 5.56 14.84
N LEU A 160 -6.04 4.33 15.18
CA LEU A 160 -6.77 3.12 14.78
C LEU A 160 -8.04 2.98 15.64
N PRO A 161 -9.13 2.40 15.10
CA PRO A 161 -10.29 2.04 15.89
C PRO A 161 -9.95 1.18 17.12
N ASP A 162 -10.67 1.36 18.23
CA ASP A 162 -10.36 0.70 19.51
C ASP A 162 -10.41 -0.83 19.45
N PHE A 163 -11.18 -1.43 18.54
CA PHE A 163 -11.22 -2.89 18.39
C PHE A 163 -9.86 -3.48 18.01
N PHE A 164 -8.97 -2.71 17.37
CA PHE A 164 -7.60 -3.16 17.04
C PHE A 164 -6.74 -3.41 18.28
N ARG A 165 -7.15 -2.94 19.47
CA ARG A 165 -6.45 -3.26 20.73
C ARG A 165 -6.48 -4.74 21.07
N GLN A 166 -7.50 -5.44 20.59
CA GLN A 166 -7.70 -6.87 20.81
C GLN A 166 -7.12 -7.72 19.67
N ILE A 167 -6.58 -7.08 18.62
CA ILE A 167 -6.03 -7.75 17.45
C ILE A 167 -4.50 -7.62 17.49
N PRO A 168 -3.75 -8.72 17.57
CA PRO A 168 -2.30 -8.69 17.43
C PRO A 168 -1.90 -8.16 16.04
N ILE A 169 -1.06 -7.13 16.00
CA ILE A 169 -0.49 -6.59 14.77
C ILE A 169 1.00 -6.97 14.71
N SER A 170 1.40 -7.59 13.61
CA SER A 170 2.78 -8.04 13.39
C SER A 170 3.78 -6.88 13.46
N TYR A 171 5.03 -7.19 13.84
CA TYR A 171 6.07 -6.24 14.27
C TYR A 171 5.77 -5.39 15.52
N ASN A 172 4.51 -5.25 15.93
CA ASN A 172 4.05 -4.17 16.80
C ASN A 172 3.05 -4.60 17.90
N ALA A 173 3.19 -5.82 18.43
CA ALA A 173 2.26 -6.35 19.43
C ALA A 173 2.09 -5.48 20.70
N ASN A 174 3.11 -4.67 21.08
CA ASN A 174 3.11 -3.81 22.26
C ASN A 174 3.07 -2.30 21.93
N SER A 175 2.55 -1.93 20.77
CA SER A 175 2.60 -0.55 20.28
C SER A 175 1.48 0.36 20.79
N TRP A 176 0.49 -0.17 21.49
CA TRP A 176 -0.60 0.62 22.05
C TRP A 176 -0.12 1.45 23.27
N LYS A 177 -0.40 2.75 23.25
CA LYS A 177 -0.21 3.67 24.38
C LYS A 177 -1.50 4.44 24.60
N GLU A 178 -2.13 4.23 25.76
CA GLU A 178 -3.39 4.88 26.15
C GLU A 178 -4.43 4.86 25.04
N ASP A 179 -4.54 5.92 24.24
CA ASP A 179 -5.54 6.17 23.20
C ASP A 179 -4.96 6.20 21.77
N CYS A 180 -3.77 5.62 21.55
CA CYS A 180 -3.14 5.59 20.23
C CYS A 180 -2.23 4.38 19.99
N PHE A 181 -1.99 4.09 18.70
CA PHE A 181 -1.06 3.06 18.26
C PHE A 181 0.23 3.69 17.73
N ILE A 182 1.40 3.25 18.22
CA ILE A 182 2.69 3.76 17.75
C ILE A 182 3.26 2.83 16.68
N SER A 183 3.16 3.24 15.41
CA SER A 183 3.70 2.48 14.26
C SER A 183 5.23 2.35 14.33
N ALA A 184 5.76 1.20 13.96
CA ALA A 184 7.21 0.97 13.95
C ALA A 184 7.88 1.78 12.84
N ALA A 185 9.15 2.11 13.07
CA ALA A 185 9.98 2.77 12.07
C ALA A 185 10.59 1.80 11.04
N LYS A 186 10.59 0.49 11.33
CA LYS A 186 11.22 -0.57 10.52
C LYS A 186 10.18 -1.67 10.24
N GLY A 187 10.06 -2.06 8.97
CA GLY A 187 8.96 -2.89 8.48
C GLY A 187 7.74 -2.02 8.22
N GLN A 188 7.29 -1.94 6.97
CA GLN A 188 6.04 -1.22 6.61
C GLN A 188 4.86 -2.20 6.46
N GLU A 189 5.15 -3.50 6.54
CA GLU A 189 4.23 -4.60 6.37
C GLU A 189 3.64 -5.00 7.73
N PHE A 190 2.58 -4.30 8.14
CA PHE A 190 1.76 -4.67 9.30
C PHE A 190 0.72 -5.70 8.88
N VAL A 191 0.68 -6.84 9.57
CA VAL A 191 -0.25 -7.94 9.29
C VAL A 191 -1.06 -8.24 10.54
N PHE A 192 -2.37 -8.44 10.37
CA PHE A 192 -3.29 -8.78 11.44
C PHE A 192 -4.42 -9.65 10.88
N GLU A 193 -5.00 -10.49 11.72
CA GLU A 193 -6.17 -11.30 11.37
C GLU A 193 -7.43 -10.45 11.45
N ALA A 194 -8.20 -10.39 10.35
CA ALA A 194 -9.43 -9.61 10.31
C ALA A 194 -10.56 -10.36 11.06
N ASN A 195 -11.18 -9.67 12.02
CA ASN A 195 -12.46 -10.07 12.61
C ASN A 195 -13.61 -9.25 11.99
N ASP A 196 -14.86 -9.50 12.42
CA ASP A 196 -16.04 -8.80 11.88
C ASP A 196 -15.92 -7.28 11.99
N ASN A 197 -15.41 -6.76 13.12
CA ASN A 197 -15.21 -5.32 13.30
C ASN A 197 -14.16 -4.74 12.33
N ALA A 198 -13.06 -5.47 12.11
CA ALA A 198 -12.05 -5.09 11.15
C ALA A 198 -12.60 -5.12 9.72
N LEU A 199 -13.46 -6.10 9.41
CA LEU A 199 -14.10 -6.22 8.10
C LEU A 199 -15.06 -5.05 7.85
N GLU A 200 -15.89 -4.67 8.82
CA GLU A 200 -16.76 -3.50 8.71
C GLU A 200 -15.95 -2.20 8.54
N TRP A 201 -14.88 -2.03 9.33
CA TRP A 201 -13.97 -0.89 9.13
C TRP A 201 -13.33 -0.88 7.73
N ILE A 202 -12.91 -2.04 7.21
CA ILE A 202 -12.39 -2.16 5.85
C ILE A 202 -13.44 -1.76 4.82
N LYS A 203 -14.70 -2.19 4.98
CA LYS A 203 -15.79 -1.81 4.08
C LYS A 203 -16.01 -0.30 4.08
N ASP A 204 -15.92 0.35 5.23
CA ASP A 204 -16.10 1.81 5.34
C ASP A 204 -14.98 2.60 4.64
N ILE A 205 -13.74 2.09 4.64
CA ILE A 205 -12.61 2.79 4.00
C ILE A 205 -12.53 2.55 2.48
N VAL A 206 -13.03 1.43 1.97
CA VAL A 206 -12.91 1.08 0.53
C VAL A 206 -14.07 1.54 -0.35
N GLN A 207 -15.18 1.98 0.26
CA GLN A 207 -16.36 2.54 -0.41
C GLN A 207 -16.24 4.05 -0.61
#